data_AF-A0A3Q9BW38-F1
#
_entry.id   AF-A0A3Q9BW38-F1
#
_cell.length_a   1.000
_cell.length_b   1.000
_cell.length_c   1.000
_cell.angle_alpha   90.00
_cell.angle_beta   90.00
_cell.angle_gamma   90.00
#
_symmetry.space_group_name_H-M   'P 1'
#
loop_
_entity.id
_entity.type
_entity.pdbx_description
1 polymer ?
#
loop_
_entity_poly.entity_id
_entity_poly.type
_entity_poly.pdbx_seq_one_letter_code
_entity_poly.pdbx_strand_id
1 'polypeptide(L)'
;MTEPRGIHIADDDPSWPGQAAAAIEALRAAVPGLFVEIEHIGSTAVPGLAAKPVIDLMAAVHDLTHAARHQGALADLGFRPHDNRMTDRLLYVPEADGVRYAQLKRTIVAAGTGPGEYARAKTALVRELTDRARSQLGLPPVPVWEKP
;
A
#
# COMPACT_ATOMS: atom_id res chain seq x y z
N MET A 1 19.52 2.96 -12.12
CA MET A 1 19.99 2.90 -10.73
C MET A 1 18.98 3.61 -9.87
N THR A 2 18.23 2.89 -9.04
CA THR A 2 17.37 3.52 -8.03
C THR A 2 18.26 3.76 -6.83
N GLU A 3 18.52 5.03 -6.50
CA GLU A 3 19.22 5.41 -5.27
C GLU A 3 18.60 4.67 -4.07
N PRO A 4 19.39 4.05 -3.18
CA PRO A 4 18.84 3.45 -1.97
C PRO A 4 18.21 4.56 -1.14
N ARG A 5 16.88 4.54 -1.02
CA ARG A 5 16.18 5.39 -0.05
C ARG A 5 16.77 5.09 1.33
N GLY A 6 17.45 6.07 1.91
CA GLY A 6 18.07 5.93 3.23
C GLY A 6 17.07 5.44 4.26
N ILE A 7 17.54 4.60 5.20
CA ILE A 7 16.71 4.15 6.32
C ILE A 7 16.49 5.36 7.23
N HIS A 8 15.25 5.85 7.30
CA HIS A 8 14.84 6.89 8.24
C HIS A 8 14.12 6.22 9.42
N ILE A 9 14.55 6.57 10.63
CA ILE A 9 13.90 6.20 11.89
C ILE A 9 13.18 7.45 12.40
N ALA A 10 11.90 7.30 12.68
CA ALA A 10 11.07 8.31 13.33
C ALA A 10 10.90 7.97 14.81
N ASP A 11 10.63 8.99 15.63
CA ASP A 11 10.17 8.80 17.00
C ASP A 11 8.83 8.05 17.02
N ASP A 12 8.37 7.64 18.20
CA ASP A 12 7.08 6.98 18.34
C ASP A 12 5.95 7.90 17.82
N ASP A 13 5.05 7.32 17.02
CA ASP A 13 3.91 8.04 16.47
C ASP A 13 2.61 7.42 17.00
N PRO A 14 1.81 8.16 17.79
CA PRO A 14 0.57 7.64 18.37
C PRO A 14 -0.50 7.31 17.32
N SER A 15 -0.30 7.69 16.05
CA SER A 15 -1.19 7.34 14.96
C SER A 15 -0.96 5.93 14.39
N TRP A 16 0.19 5.28 14.66
CA TRP A 16 0.49 3.96 14.09
C TRP A 16 -0.56 2.88 14.38
N PRO A 17 -1.12 2.75 15.61
CA PRO A 17 -2.20 1.80 15.87
C PRO A 17 -3.45 2.08 15.02
N GLY A 18 -3.79 3.35 14.82
CA GLY A 18 -4.91 3.76 13.97
C GLY A 18 -4.68 3.45 12.49
N GLN A 19 -3.44 3.63 12.00
CA GLN A 19 -3.06 3.27 10.64
C GLN A 19 -3.14 1.74 10.43
N ALA A 20 -2.68 0.95 11.40
CA ALA A 20 -2.78 -0.50 11.36
C ALA A 20 -4.25 -0.96 11.36
N ALA A 21 -5.09 -0.40 12.24
CA ALA A 21 -6.52 -0.71 12.27
C ALA A 21 -7.21 -0.41 10.92
N ALA A 22 -6.93 0.76 10.32
CA ALA A 22 -7.48 1.10 9.01
C ALA A 22 -7.02 0.14 7.90
N ALA A 23 -5.76 -0.29 7.93
CA ALA A 23 -5.21 -1.26 6.99
C ALA A 23 -5.84 -2.65 7.17
N ILE A 24 -6.08 -3.09 8.42
CA ILE A 24 -6.77 -4.33 8.75
C ILE A 24 -8.19 -4.32 8.18
N GLU A 25 -8.94 -3.23 8.38
CA GLU A 25 -10.30 -3.09 7.82
C GLU A 25 -10.30 -3.13 6.29
N ALA A 26 -9.34 -2.45 5.64
CA ALA A 26 -9.19 -2.50 4.19
C ALA A 26 -8.91 -3.92 3.67
N LEU A 27 -8.04 -4.67 4.35
CA LEU A 27 -7.77 -6.07 4.01
C LEU A 27 -9.02 -6.94 4.15
N ARG A 28 -9.76 -6.82 5.26
CA ARG A 28 -11.00 -7.58 5.50
C ARG A 28 -12.09 -7.25 4.47
N ALA A 29 -12.22 -5.98 4.10
CA ALA A 29 -13.18 -5.54 3.09
C ALA A 29 -12.83 -6.04 1.68
N ALA A 30 -11.54 -6.07 1.34
CA ALA A 30 -11.08 -6.52 0.03
C ALA A 30 -11.21 -8.04 -0.17
N VAL A 31 -11.03 -8.82 0.89
CA VAL A 31 -11.18 -10.29 0.83
C VAL A 31 -12.02 -10.83 1.99
N PRO A 32 -13.35 -10.67 1.93
CA PRO A 32 -14.24 -11.11 3.00
C PRO A 32 -14.08 -12.60 3.29
N GLY A 33 -13.89 -12.94 4.57
CA GLY A 33 -13.80 -14.32 5.05
C GLY A 33 -12.46 -15.04 4.81
N LEU A 34 -11.46 -14.40 4.19
CA LEU A 34 -10.14 -15.03 4.01
C LEU A 34 -9.35 -15.10 5.32
N PHE A 35 -9.34 -14.00 6.07
CA PHE A 35 -8.47 -13.84 7.24
C PHE A 35 -9.16 -14.28 8.52
N VAL A 36 -8.58 -15.27 9.19
CA VAL A 36 -8.98 -15.73 10.52
C VAL A 36 -8.72 -14.62 11.53
N GLU A 37 -7.49 -14.09 11.51
CA GLU A 37 -7.01 -13.05 12.40
C GLU A 37 -6.01 -12.17 11.65
N ILE A 38 -5.92 -10.89 12.03
CA ILE A 38 -4.90 -9.98 11.53
C ILE A 38 -4.40 -9.15 12.71
N GLU A 39 -3.09 -9.19 12.95
CA GLU A 39 -2.42 -8.49 14.05
C GLU A 39 -1.47 -7.42 13.53
N HIS A 40 -1.36 -6.31 14.27
CA HIS A 40 -0.29 -5.33 14.09
C HIS A 40 0.98 -5.86 14.76
N ILE A 41 2.03 -6.06 13.97
CA ILE A 41 3.32 -6.57 14.44
C ILE A 41 4.44 -5.58 14.10
N GLY A 42 5.67 -5.94 14.49
CA GLY A 42 6.85 -5.12 14.22
C GLY A 42 6.99 -3.94 15.18
N SER A 43 8.00 -3.10 14.95
CA SER A 43 8.38 -2.03 15.88
C SER A 43 7.30 -0.96 16.04
N THR A 44 6.51 -0.71 15.00
CA THR A 44 5.42 0.29 15.05
C THR A 44 4.22 -0.15 15.90
N ALA A 45 4.17 -1.43 16.31
CA ALA A 45 3.18 -1.96 17.25
C ALA A 45 3.57 -1.76 18.72
N VAL A 46 4.79 -1.28 19.01
CA VAL A 46 5.31 -1.12 20.37
C VAL A 46 5.22 0.36 20.79
N PRO A 47 4.34 0.72 21.75
CA PRO A 47 4.23 2.10 22.22
C PRO A 47 5.57 2.64 22.75
N GLY A 48 5.92 3.88 22.36
CA GLY A 48 7.15 4.55 22.80
C GLY A 48 8.44 4.09 22.12
N LEU A 49 8.37 3.22 21.10
CA LEU A 49 9.54 2.74 20.37
C LEU A 49 9.76 3.52 19.08
N ALA A 50 10.91 4.18 18.95
CA ALA A 50 11.35 4.77 17.69
C ALA A 50 11.55 3.66 16.64
N ALA A 51 11.01 3.88 15.44
CA ALA A 51 10.95 2.85 14.41
C ALA A 51 11.07 3.44 13.00
N LYS A 52 11.35 2.58 12.04
CA LYS A 52 11.05 2.90 10.64
C LYS A 52 9.52 3.01 10.53
N PRO A 53 8.96 4.09 9.94
CA PRO A 53 7.51 4.30 9.87
C PRO A 53 6.86 3.38 8.83
N VAL A 54 6.84 2.09 9.12
CA VAL A 54 6.26 1.02 8.31
C VAL A 54 5.35 0.21 9.21
N ILE A 55 4.09 0.06 8.79
CA ILE A 55 3.12 -0.80 9.45
C ILE A 55 3.30 -2.22 8.92
N ASP A 56 3.61 -3.15 9.81
CA ASP A 56 3.71 -4.57 9.50
C ASP A 56 2.48 -5.29 10.06
N LEU A 57 1.81 -6.10 9.23
CA LEU A 57 0.64 -6.88 9.63
C LEU A 57 0.92 -8.37 9.43
N MET A 58 0.47 -9.19 10.37
CA MET A 58 0.47 -10.64 10.26
C MET A 58 -0.97 -11.14 10.16
N ALA A 59 -1.29 -11.82 9.06
CA ALA A 59 -2.64 -12.32 8.82
C ALA A 59 -2.66 -13.85 8.81
N ALA A 60 -3.43 -14.45 9.72
CA ALA A 60 -3.66 -15.88 9.76
C ALA A 60 -4.74 -16.29 8.75
N VAL A 61 -4.48 -17.36 8.01
CA VAL A 61 -5.40 -17.97 7.05
C VAL A 61 -5.44 -19.47 7.27
N HIS A 62 -6.54 -20.11 6.90
CA HIS A 62 -6.66 -21.57 7.00
C HIS A 62 -5.75 -22.32 6.00
N ASP A 63 -5.52 -21.74 4.83
CA ASP A 63 -4.75 -22.36 3.76
C ASP A 63 -4.03 -21.30 2.91
N LEU A 64 -2.71 -21.40 2.82
CA LEU A 64 -1.88 -20.47 2.04
C LEU A 64 -2.12 -20.61 0.53
N THR A 65 -2.46 -21.80 0.05
CA THR A 65 -2.76 -22.02 -1.37
C THR A 65 -4.03 -21.28 -1.77
N HIS A 66 -5.06 -21.28 -0.91
CA HIS A 66 -6.28 -20.52 -1.08
C HIS A 66 -6.00 -19.02 -0.99
N ALA A 67 -5.22 -18.57 0.00
CA ALA A 67 -4.84 -17.16 0.14
C ALA A 67 -4.13 -16.62 -1.11
N ALA A 68 -3.20 -17.40 -1.70
CA ALA A 68 -2.49 -17.00 -2.92
C ALA A 68 -3.42 -16.71 -4.11
N ARG A 69 -4.61 -17.33 -4.18
CA ARG A 69 -5.60 -17.07 -5.24
C ARG A 69 -6.21 -15.67 -5.17
N HIS A 70 -6.15 -15.03 -4.01
CA HIS A 70 -6.65 -13.66 -3.79
C HIS A 70 -5.61 -12.57 -4.02
N GLN A 71 -4.47 -12.90 -4.64
CA GLN A 71 -3.43 -11.94 -4.99
C GLN A 71 -3.97 -10.74 -5.79
N GLY A 72 -4.99 -10.92 -6.64
CA GLY A 72 -5.61 -9.83 -7.39
C GLY A 72 -6.21 -8.75 -6.48
N ALA A 73 -6.96 -9.14 -5.45
CA ALA A 73 -7.56 -8.20 -4.51
C ALA A 73 -6.50 -7.46 -3.68
N LEU A 74 -5.40 -8.13 -3.31
CA LEU A 74 -4.26 -7.48 -2.66
C LEU A 74 -3.53 -6.51 -3.61
N ALA A 75 -3.47 -6.83 -4.91
CA ALA A 75 -2.92 -5.93 -5.92
C ALA A 75 -3.79 -4.68 -6.11
N ASP A 76 -5.12 -4.81 -6.03
CA ASP A 76 -6.04 -3.66 -6.07
C ASP A 76 -5.84 -2.73 -4.87
N LEU A 77 -5.45 -3.28 -3.71
CA LEU A 77 -5.01 -2.51 -2.53
C LEU A 77 -3.58 -1.94 -2.67
N GLY A 78 -2.89 -2.20 -3.78
CA GLY A 78 -1.54 -1.70 -4.04
C GLY A 78 -0.42 -2.54 -3.44
N PHE A 79 -0.67 -3.81 -3.10
CA PHE A 79 0.36 -4.75 -2.65
C PHE A 79 0.82 -5.67 -3.79
N ARG A 80 2.06 -6.12 -3.71
CA ARG A 80 2.60 -7.15 -4.60
C ARG A 80 3.25 -8.27 -3.78
N PRO A 81 3.26 -9.51 -4.29
CA PRO A 81 4.03 -10.56 -3.65
C PRO A 81 5.52 -10.19 -3.62
N HIS A 82 6.19 -10.62 -2.56
CA HIS A 82 7.63 -10.56 -2.40
C HIS A 82 8.14 -11.95 -2.04
N ASP A 83 9.10 -12.44 -2.82
CA ASP A 83 9.76 -13.70 -2.51
C ASP A 83 10.65 -13.52 -1.27
N ASN A 84 10.21 -14.11 -0.17
CA ASN A 84 10.92 -14.19 1.11
C ASN A 84 11.66 -15.53 1.28
N ARG A 85 11.62 -16.41 0.29
CA ARG A 85 12.13 -17.79 0.30
C ARG A 85 11.53 -18.70 1.38
N MET A 86 10.42 -18.30 2.00
CA MET A 86 9.69 -19.09 2.98
C MET A 86 8.50 -19.77 2.29
N THR A 87 8.33 -21.06 2.53
CA THR A 87 7.23 -21.85 1.94
C THR A 87 5.98 -21.87 2.83
N ASP A 88 6.15 -21.57 4.12
CA ASP A 88 5.09 -21.52 5.14
C ASP A 88 4.49 -20.12 5.30
N ARG A 89 4.91 -19.14 4.49
CA ARG A 89 4.46 -17.74 4.59
C ARG A 89 4.44 -17.06 3.23
N LEU A 90 3.37 -16.34 2.95
CA LEU A 90 3.33 -15.38 1.86
C LEU A 90 3.71 -13.99 2.39
N LEU A 91 4.63 -13.29 1.72
CA LEU A 91 4.91 -11.89 2.02
C LEU A 91 4.38 -11.00 0.91
N TYR A 92 3.61 -9.98 1.31
CA TYR A 92 3.15 -8.92 0.43
C TYR A 92 3.76 -7.61 0.89
N VAL A 93 4.23 -6.81 -0.07
CA VAL A 93 4.83 -5.49 0.19
C VAL A 93 4.13 -4.45 -0.67
N PRO A 94 4.11 -3.17 -0.25
CA PRO A 94 3.58 -2.10 -1.09
C PRO A 94 4.27 -2.11 -2.46
N GLU A 95 3.47 -2.02 -3.52
CA GLU A 95 3.99 -1.82 -4.85
C GLU A 95 4.54 -0.40 -4.98
N ALA A 96 5.72 -0.28 -5.59
CA ALA A 96 6.37 1.01 -5.72
C ALA A 96 5.48 1.98 -6.50
N ASP A 97 5.32 3.20 -5.99
CA ASP A 97 4.42 4.20 -6.56
C ASP A 97 4.63 4.44 -8.07
N GLY A 98 5.88 4.43 -8.52
CA GLY A 98 6.22 4.54 -9.95
C GLY A 98 5.71 3.36 -10.80
N VAL A 99 5.69 2.15 -10.25
CA VAL A 99 5.15 0.95 -10.90
C VAL A 99 3.63 1.03 -10.94
N ARG A 100 2.98 1.33 -9.80
CA ARG A 100 1.52 1.52 -9.71
C ARG A 100 1.03 2.56 -10.72
N TYR A 101 1.69 3.72 -10.76
CA TYR A 101 1.30 4.78 -11.69
C TYR A 101 1.54 4.41 -13.15
N ALA A 102 2.65 3.73 -13.47
CA ALA A 102 2.89 3.25 -14.82
C ALA A 102 1.84 2.22 -15.27
N GLN A 103 1.44 1.31 -14.37
CA GLN A 103 0.42 0.31 -14.63
C GLN A 103 -0.94 0.94 -14.89
N LEU A 104 -1.37 1.88 -14.03
CA LEU A 104 -2.62 2.61 -14.23
C LEU A 104 -2.68 3.29 -15.60
N LYS A 105 -1.62 3.99 -16.00
CA LYS A 105 -1.55 4.64 -17.32
C LYS A 105 -1.73 3.64 -18.46
N ARG A 106 -1.14 2.45 -18.36
CA ARG A 106 -1.28 1.39 -19.37
C ARG A 106 -2.73 0.86 -19.42
N THR A 107 -3.35 0.63 -18.26
CA THR A 107 -4.74 0.16 -18.18
C THR A 107 -5.72 1.16 -18.80
N ILE A 108 -5.57 2.45 -18.50
CA ILE A 108 -6.41 3.51 -19.08
C ILE A 108 -6.28 3.54 -20.61
N VAL A 109 -5.05 3.46 -21.14
CA VAL A 109 -4.82 3.42 -22.60
C VAL A 109 -5.40 2.16 -23.23
N ALA A 110 -5.23 1.01 -22.60
CA ALA A 110 -5.79 -0.26 -23.08
C ALA A 110 -7.32 -0.28 -23.08
N ALA A 111 -7.96 0.48 -22.18
CA ALA A 111 -9.41 0.66 -22.14
C ALA A 111 -9.94 1.61 -23.23
N GLY A 112 -9.08 2.20 -24.08
CA GLY A 112 -9.48 3.08 -25.16
C GLY A 112 -9.93 4.47 -24.71
N THR A 113 -9.55 4.89 -23.50
CA THR A 113 -9.94 6.19 -22.92
C THR A 113 -9.42 7.36 -23.76
N GLY A 114 -10.29 8.32 -24.05
CA GLY A 114 -9.95 9.51 -24.83
C GLY A 114 -9.00 10.49 -24.08
N PRO A 115 -8.31 11.39 -24.79
CA PRO A 115 -7.31 12.29 -24.18
C PRO A 115 -7.82 13.14 -23.00
N GLY A 116 -9.07 13.60 -23.03
CA GLY A 116 -9.67 14.40 -21.94
C GLY A 116 -10.05 13.58 -20.71
N GLU A 117 -10.41 12.31 -20.89
CA GLU A 117 -10.76 11.38 -19.79
C GLU A 117 -9.51 10.76 -19.16
N TYR A 118 -8.41 10.65 -19.92
CA TYR A 118 -7.13 10.14 -19.44
C TYR A 118 -6.59 10.94 -18.24
N ALA A 119 -6.75 12.26 -18.27
CA ALA A 119 -6.36 13.13 -17.16
C ALA A 119 -7.14 12.79 -15.88
N ARG A 120 -8.46 12.62 -16.01
CA ARG A 120 -9.36 12.32 -14.89
C ARG A 120 -9.13 10.94 -14.30
N ALA A 121 -8.96 9.95 -15.18
CA ALA A 121 -8.81 8.55 -14.80
C ALA A 121 -7.57 8.28 -13.92
N LYS A 122 -6.58 9.16 -13.95
CA LYS A 122 -5.39 9.06 -13.08
C LYS A 122 -5.38 10.02 -11.89
N THR A 123 -6.30 10.99 -11.82
CA THR A 123 -6.30 12.05 -10.79
C THR A 123 -6.27 11.50 -9.37
N ALA A 124 -7.09 10.48 -9.10
CA ALA A 124 -7.18 9.88 -7.77
C ALA A 124 -5.84 9.30 -7.30
N LEU A 125 -5.18 8.48 -8.14
CA LEU A 125 -3.87 7.91 -7.81
C LEU A 125 -2.80 8.99 -7.72
N VAL A 126 -2.77 9.97 -8.64
CA VAL A 126 -1.77 11.04 -8.57
C VAL A 126 -1.91 11.86 -7.29
N ARG A 127 -3.15 12.14 -6.85
CA ARG A 127 -3.42 12.78 -5.56
C ARG A 127 -2.91 11.94 -4.39
N GLU A 128 -3.27 10.66 -4.31
CA GLU A 128 -2.77 9.73 -3.28
C GLU A 128 -1.25 9.75 -3.20
N LEU A 129 -0.57 9.58 -4.34
CA LEU A 129 0.89 9.55 -4.41
C LEU A 129 1.53 10.89 -4.01
N THR A 130 0.92 12.01 -4.42
CA THR A 130 1.41 13.36 -4.09
C THR A 130 1.26 13.64 -2.61
N ASP A 131 0.09 13.36 -2.03
CA ASP A 131 -0.19 13.62 -0.63
C ASP A 131 0.71 12.76 0.28
N ARG A 132 0.91 11.48 -0.06
CA ARG A 132 1.85 10.60 0.65
C ARG A 132 3.29 11.11 0.58
N ALA A 133 3.78 11.46 -0.61
CA ALA A 133 5.14 11.98 -0.77
C ALA A 133 5.35 13.29 0.00
N ARG A 134 4.33 14.15 0.06
CA ARG A 134 4.37 15.41 0.82
C ARG A 134 4.35 15.17 2.32
N SER A 135 3.49 14.27 2.81
CA SER A 135 3.46 13.88 4.22
C SER A 135 4.80 13.33 4.70
N GLN A 136 5.49 12.50 3.90
CA GLN A 136 6.84 12.02 4.20
C GLN A 136 7.90 13.13 4.31
N LEU A 137 7.65 14.29 3.72
CA LEU A 137 8.50 15.48 3.79
C LEU A 137 8.01 16.50 4.83
N GLY A 138 6.97 16.18 5.62
CA GLY A 138 6.34 17.13 6.56
C GLY A 138 5.62 18.29 5.88
N LEU A 139 5.22 18.12 4.60
CA LEU A 139 4.57 19.15 3.80
C LEU A 139 3.04 18.95 3.77
N PRO A 140 2.23 20.03 3.80
CA PRO A 140 0.77 19.94 3.72
C PRO A 140 0.33 19.46 2.32
N PRO A 141 -0.82 18.78 2.16
CA PRO A 141 -1.31 18.32 0.85
C PRO A 141 -1.58 19.50 -0.11
N VAL A 142 -1.53 19.23 -1.42
CA VAL A 142 -1.79 20.25 -2.46
C VAL A 142 -2.79 19.73 -3.50
N PRO A 143 -3.61 20.62 -4.10
CA PRO A 143 -4.49 20.21 -5.18
C PRO A 143 -3.69 19.69 -6.37
N VAL A 144 -3.93 18.43 -6.74
CA VAL A 144 -3.52 17.89 -8.03
C VAL A 144 -4.60 18.27 -9.05
N TRP A 145 -4.36 19.33 -9.82
CA TRP A 145 -5.29 19.80 -10.85
C TRP A 145 -5.33 18.87 -12.06
N GLU A 146 -6.52 18.66 -12.61
CA GLU A 146 -6.68 18.15 -13.98
C GLU A 146 -6.30 19.29 -14.94
N LYS A 147 -5.43 19.03 -15.93
CA LYS A 147 -5.25 20.00 -17.02
C LYS A 147 -6.59 20.12 -17.75
N PRO A 148 -7.08 21.35 -18.02
CA PRO A 148 -8.30 21.55 -18.80
C PRO A 148 -8.17 20.97 -20.20
#